data_AF-A0A820C0G7-F1
#
_entry.id   AF-A0A820C0G7-F1
#
_cell.length_a   1.000
_cell.length_b   1.000
_cell.length_c   1.000
_cell.angle_alpha   90.00
_cell.angle_beta   90.00
_cell.angle_gamma   90.00
#
_symmetry.space_group_name_H-M   'P 1'
#
loop_
_entity.id
_entity.type
_entity.pdbx_description
1 polymer ?
#
loop_
_entity_poly.entity_id
_entity_poly.type
_entity_poly.pdbx_seq_one_letter_code
_entity_poly.pdbx_strand_id
1 'polypeptide(L)'
;DALNVDRFLQVAQSDVEELQGHLYVKDKAQIELIQQILETLFNIQTSLFVDAFGLSSYVFYAASLIGIYLLTIPERTNASKFWLILLWLSLIGIERYTLFFSSYSHVDLYNALWRLRQLWFFISCLTITYHAVNYRNYHKENQKLIEEIDRKHKQLEITARKCLHVLNQLETIDDSISDDPMNYSSENNDISTSSTLTDDEEK
;
A
#
# COMPACT_ATOMS: atom_id res chain seq x y z
N ASP A 1 30.56 4.76 -93.68
CA ASP A 1 30.14 5.77 -92.69
C ASP A 1 28.78 5.49 -92.05
N ALA A 2 27.70 5.24 -92.81
CA ALA A 2 26.39 4.92 -92.22
C ALA A 2 26.37 3.70 -91.28
N LEU A 3 27.16 2.66 -91.58
CA LEU A 3 27.24 1.43 -90.77
C LEU A 3 27.87 1.63 -89.37
N ASN A 4 28.75 2.63 -89.24
CA ASN A 4 29.36 2.97 -87.94
C ASN A 4 28.42 3.78 -87.06
N VAL A 5 27.56 4.59 -87.66
CA VAL A 5 26.55 5.38 -86.93
C VAL A 5 25.49 4.47 -86.33
N ASP A 6 25.03 3.47 -87.08
CA ASP A 6 23.99 2.53 -86.62
C ASP A 6 24.48 1.63 -85.46
N ARG A 7 25.75 1.21 -85.53
CA ARG A 7 26.40 0.46 -84.45
C ARG A 7 26.58 1.29 -83.19
N PHE A 8 26.90 2.58 -83.35
CA PHE A 8 27.02 3.51 -82.22
C PHE A 8 25.66 3.78 -81.56
N LEU A 9 24.60 3.85 -82.36
CA LEU A 9 23.22 4.03 -81.88
C LEU A 9 22.73 2.81 -81.10
N GLN A 10 23.04 1.58 -81.54
CA GLN A 10 22.73 0.36 -80.79
C GLN A 10 23.47 0.28 -79.45
N VAL A 11 24.75 0.65 -79.41
CA VAL A 11 25.53 0.66 -78.16
C VAL A 11 24.96 1.71 -77.20
N ALA A 12 24.67 2.92 -77.69
CA ALA A 12 24.08 3.97 -76.86
C ALA A 12 22.68 3.59 -76.33
N GLN A 13 21.89 2.84 -77.09
CA GLN A 13 20.57 2.38 -76.66
C GLN A 13 20.68 1.28 -75.58
N SER A 14 21.62 0.34 -75.74
CA SER A 14 21.92 -0.68 -74.74
C SER A 14 22.40 -0.06 -73.42
N ASP A 15 23.28 0.95 -73.49
CA ASP A 15 23.80 1.63 -72.30
C ASP A 15 22.69 2.38 -71.55
N VAL A 16 21.70 2.95 -72.26
CA VAL A 16 20.55 3.63 -71.65
C VAL A 16 19.60 2.64 -70.97
N GLU A 17 19.35 1.47 -71.57
CA GLU A 17 18.54 0.42 -70.94
C GLU A 17 19.22 -0.15 -69.68
N GLU A 18 20.54 -0.35 -69.72
CA GLU A 18 21.34 -0.77 -68.57
C GLU A 18 21.34 0.29 -67.46
N LEU A 19 21.46 1.57 -67.81
CA LEU A 19 21.38 2.68 -66.86
C LEU A 19 19.98 2.78 -66.21
N GLN A 20 18.91 2.59 -66.98
CA GLN A 20 17.54 2.57 -66.46
C GLN A 20 17.31 1.39 -65.50
N GLY A 21 17.84 0.21 -65.83
CA GLY A 21 17.80 -0.96 -64.95
C GLY A 21 18.51 -0.70 -63.61
N HIS A 22 19.69 -0.09 -63.66
CA HIS A 22 20.44 0.28 -62.44
C HIS A 22 19.73 1.34 -61.59
N LEU A 23 19.09 2.33 -62.23
CA LEU A 23 18.30 3.34 -61.52
C LEU A 23 17.07 2.72 -60.85
N TYR A 24 16.36 1.81 -61.52
CA TYR A 24 15.19 1.15 -60.96
C TYR A 24 15.55 0.22 -59.77
N VAL A 25 16.65 -0.52 -59.87
CA VAL A 25 17.15 -1.35 -58.76
C VAL A 25 17.60 -0.48 -57.57
N LYS A 26 18.23 0.66 -57.85
CA LYS A 26 18.64 1.62 -56.81
C LYS A 26 17.44 2.25 -56.12
N ASP A 27 16.40 2.62 -56.86
CA ASP A 27 15.15 3.17 -56.29
C ASP A 27 14.43 2.13 -55.44
N LYS A 28 14.37 0.87 -55.89
CA LYS A 28 13.78 -0.23 -55.10
C LYS A 28 14.55 -0.49 -53.80
N ALA A 29 15.88 -0.51 -53.86
CA ALA A 29 16.71 -0.65 -52.68
C ALA A 29 16.57 0.54 -51.71
N GLN A 30 16.39 1.76 -52.24
CA GLN A 30 16.11 2.94 -51.43
C GLN A 30 14.74 2.86 -50.74
N ILE A 31 13.70 2.38 -51.44
CA ILE A 31 12.37 2.19 -50.86
C ILE A 31 12.41 1.15 -49.72
N GLU A 32 13.13 0.04 -49.91
CA GLU A 32 13.30 -1.00 -48.89
C GLU A 32 14.04 -0.46 -47.66
N LEU A 33 15.09 0.34 -47.87
CA LEU A 33 15.83 0.99 -46.78
C LEU A 33 14.95 2.00 -46.02
N ILE A 34 14.12 2.77 -46.73
CA ILE A 34 13.16 3.71 -46.13
C ILE A 34 12.12 2.96 -45.30
N GLN A 35 11.59 1.83 -45.79
CA GLN A 35 10.66 0.99 -45.04
C GLN A 35 11.31 0.45 -43.76
N GLN A 36 12.54 -0.05 -43.85
CA GLN A 36 13.27 -0.56 -42.69
C GLN A 36 13.55 0.54 -41.65
N ILE A 37 13.89 1.76 -42.11
CA ILE A 37 14.06 2.92 -41.23
C ILE A 37 12.74 3.30 -40.57
N LEU A 38 11.62 3.31 -41.31
CA LEU A 38 10.29 3.61 -40.77
C LEU A 38 9.88 2.58 -39.71
N GLU A 39 10.06 1.30 -39.95
CA GLU A 39 9.77 0.24 -38.96
C GLU A 39 10.62 0.42 -37.70
N THR A 40 11.91 0.73 -37.86
CA THR A 40 12.80 1.01 -36.73
C THR A 40 12.35 2.25 -35.96
N LEU A 41 11.92 3.30 -36.66
CA LEU A 41 11.40 4.53 -36.06
C LEU A 41 10.10 4.27 -35.29
N PHE A 42 9.19 3.46 -35.83
CA PHE A 42 7.97 3.05 -35.14
C PHE A 42 8.28 2.20 -33.91
N ASN A 43 9.24 1.29 -33.98
CA ASN A 43 9.67 0.49 -32.83
C ASN A 43 10.27 1.37 -31.71
N ILE A 44 11.14 2.33 -32.07
CA ILE A 44 11.73 3.28 -31.11
C ILE A 44 10.64 4.17 -30.51
N GLN A 45 9.74 4.69 -31.33
CA GLN A 45 8.62 5.52 -30.87
C GLN A 45 7.76 4.73 -29.88
N THR A 46 7.39 3.49 -30.21
CA THR A 46 6.58 2.63 -29.34
C THR A 46 7.29 2.35 -28.02
N SER A 47 8.60 2.07 -28.04
CA SER A 47 9.41 1.89 -26.84
C SER A 47 9.43 3.14 -25.96
N LEU A 48 9.63 4.31 -26.56
CA LEU A 48 9.71 5.58 -25.84
C LEU A 48 8.36 5.98 -25.23
N PHE A 49 7.26 5.65 -25.91
CA PHE A 49 5.91 5.82 -25.36
C PHE A 49 5.65 4.90 -24.17
N VAL A 50 6.05 3.62 -24.24
CA VAL A 50 5.92 2.70 -23.11
C VAL A 50 6.66 3.23 -21.87
N ASP A 51 7.85 3.79 -22.06
CA ASP A 51 8.62 4.40 -20.97
C ASP A 51 7.98 5.68 -20.44
N ALA A 52 7.51 6.57 -21.32
CA ALA A 52 6.82 7.80 -20.94
C ALA A 52 5.51 7.52 -20.18
N PHE A 53 4.72 6.54 -20.63
CA PHE A 53 3.53 6.08 -19.93
C PHE A 53 3.88 5.43 -18.59
N GLY A 54 4.99 4.68 -18.53
CA GLY A 54 5.56 4.17 -17.30
C GLY A 54 5.81 5.28 -16.28
N LEU A 55 6.56 6.32 -16.67
CA LEU A 55 6.89 7.46 -15.79
C LEU A 55 5.64 8.21 -15.29
N SER A 56 4.69 8.50 -16.18
CA SER A 56 3.43 9.17 -15.76
C SER A 56 2.64 8.32 -14.76
N SER A 57 2.67 6.99 -14.92
CA SER A 57 2.03 6.05 -14.02
C SER A 57 2.75 5.98 -12.67
N TYR A 58 4.07 6.05 -12.63
CA TYR A 58 4.85 6.13 -11.39
C TYR A 58 4.53 7.39 -10.58
N VAL A 59 4.47 8.56 -11.23
CA VAL A 59 4.08 9.82 -10.55
C VAL A 59 2.67 9.72 -9.99
N PHE A 60 1.74 9.15 -10.76
CA PHE A 60 0.37 8.91 -10.30
C PHE A 60 0.32 7.95 -9.09
N TYR A 61 1.09 6.86 -9.12
CA TYR A 61 1.17 5.92 -8.00
C TYR A 61 1.74 6.57 -6.75
N ALA A 62 2.82 7.35 -6.87
CA ALA A 62 3.39 8.10 -5.75
C ALA A 62 2.36 9.10 -5.16
N ALA A 63 1.69 9.88 -6.02
CA ALA A 63 0.65 10.82 -5.60
C ALA A 63 -0.53 10.11 -4.92
N SER A 64 -0.98 8.98 -5.47
CA SER A 64 -2.08 8.20 -4.89
C SER A 64 -1.70 7.58 -3.54
N LEU A 65 -0.44 7.14 -3.37
CA LEU A 65 0.05 6.59 -2.11
C LEU A 65 0.16 7.67 -1.03
N ILE A 66 0.62 8.88 -1.40
CA ILE A 66 0.56 10.06 -0.53
C ILE A 66 -0.89 10.38 -0.17
N GLY A 67 -1.81 10.33 -1.14
CA GLY A 67 -3.24 10.55 -0.92
C GLY A 67 -3.85 9.56 0.06
N ILE A 68 -3.56 8.26 -0.10
CA ILE A 68 -3.98 7.20 0.82
C ILE A 68 -3.39 7.44 2.21
N TYR A 69 -2.11 7.79 2.30
CA TYR A 69 -1.45 8.09 3.57
C TYR A 69 -2.11 9.26 4.29
N LEU A 70 -2.32 10.39 3.60
CA LEU A 70 -3.00 11.57 4.14
C LEU A 70 -4.42 11.27 4.60
N LEU A 71 -5.19 10.54 3.78
CA LEU A 71 -6.58 10.15 4.10
C LEU A 71 -6.67 9.20 5.29
N THR A 72 -5.58 8.49 5.59
CA THR A 72 -5.53 7.52 6.69
C THR A 72 -4.72 7.99 7.90
N ILE A 73 -4.27 9.25 7.93
CA ILE A 73 -3.72 9.87 9.15
C ILE A 73 -4.66 9.73 10.35
N PRO A 74 -5.99 9.95 10.22
CA PRO A 74 -6.88 9.81 11.35
C PRO A 74 -6.89 8.37 11.88
N GLU A 75 -6.76 8.20 13.20
CA GLU A 75 -6.87 6.89 13.87
C GLU A 75 -8.19 6.18 13.55
N ARG A 76 -9.23 6.97 13.22
CA ARG A 76 -10.55 6.48 12.79
C ARG A 76 -10.53 5.66 11.49
N THR A 77 -9.50 5.85 10.67
CA THR A 77 -9.34 5.17 9.37
C THR A 77 -8.17 4.20 9.37
N ASN A 78 -7.59 3.88 10.54
CA ASN A 78 -6.42 3.02 10.60
C ASN A 78 -6.73 1.59 10.09
N ALA A 79 -7.95 1.08 10.36
CA ALA A 79 -8.39 -0.22 9.87
C ALA A 79 -8.61 -0.27 8.34
N SER A 80 -8.92 0.87 7.70
CA SER A 80 -9.10 0.93 6.24
C SER A 80 -7.79 1.05 5.46
N LYS A 81 -6.66 1.35 6.13
CA LYS A 81 -5.33 1.41 5.49
C LYS A 81 -5.00 0.14 4.72
N PHE A 82 -5.17 -1.01 5.36
CA PHE A 82 -4.85 -2.30 4.75
C PHE A 82 -5.68 -2.54 3.49
N TRP A 83 -6.99 -2.26 3.56
CA TRP A 83 -7.89 -2.40 2.43
C TRP A 83 -7.56 -1.43 1.28
N LEU A 84 -7.20 -0.18 1.58
CA LEU A 84 -6.80 0.80 0.58
C LEU A 84 -5.48 0.44 -0.09
N ILE A 85 -4.51 -0.07 0.66
CA ILE A 85 -3.23 -0.55 0.11
C ILE A 85 -3.47 -1.77 -0.78
N LEU A 86 -4.36 -2.68 -0.38
CA LEU A 86 -4.71 -3.87 -1.17
C LEU A 86 -5.43 -3.48 -2.48
N LEU A 87 -6.36 -2.53 -2.42
CA LEU A 87 -7.00 -1.93 -3.61
C LEU A 87 -5.98 -1.27 -4.53
N TRP A 88 -5.03 -0.54 -3.97
CA TRP A 88 -3.97 0.12 -4.73
C TRP A 88 -3.02 -0.89 -5.41
N LEU A 89 -2.63 -1.95 -4.72
CA LEU A 89 -1.85 -3.05 -5.32
C LEU A 89 -2.64 -3.75 -6.44
N SER A 90 -3.94 -3.95 -6.25
CA SER A 90 -4.81 -4.52 -7.27
C SER A 90 -4.89 -3.63 -8.52
N LEU A 91 -4.99 -2.30 -8.36
CA LEU A 91 -4.94 -1.34 -9.46
C LEU A 91 -3.65 -1.49 -10.27
N ILE A 92 -2.49 -1.55 -9.61
CA ILE A 92 -1.19 -1.74 -10.31
C ILE A 92 -1.20 -3.06 -11.07
N GLY A 93 -1.66 -4.15 -10.46
CA GLY A 93 -1.74 -5.46 -11.10
C GLY A 93 -2.61 -5.44 -12.35
N ILE A 94 -3.80 -4.83 -12.27
CA ILE A 94 -4.75 -4.74 -13.40
C ILE A 94 -4.22 -3.82 -14.51
N GLU A 95 -3.59 -2.69 -14.16
CA GLU A 95 -2.98 -1.81 -15.16
C GLU A 95 -1.85 -2.53 -15.89
N ARG A 96 -0.96 -3.25 -15.18
CA ARG A 96 0.11 -4.03 -15.81
C ARG A 96 -0.42 -5.18 -16.65
N TYR A 97 -1.48 -5.84 -16.20
CA TYR A 97 -2.16 -6.88 -16.97
C TYR A 97 -2.77 -6.32 -18.26
N THR A 98 -3.41 -5.15 -18.19
CA THR A 98 -4.03 -4.48 -19.34
C THR A 98 -2.98 -4.00 -20.35
N LEU A 99 -1.85 -3.47 -19.87
CA LEU A 99 -0.72 -3.09 -20.73
C LEU A 99 -0.08 -4.30 -21.43
N PHE A 100 0.00 -5.45 -20.76
CA PHE A 100 0.62 -6.65 -21.33
C PHE A 100 -0.26 -7.34 -22.39
N PHE A 101 -1.57 -7.43 -22.15
CA PHE A 101 -2.49 -8.14 -23.04
C PHE A 101 -3.13 -7.27 -24.13
N SER A 102 -2.97 -5.95 -24.06
CA SER A 102 -3.61 -5.07 -25.03
C SER A 102 -2.87 -5.03 -26.36
N SER A 103 -3.58 -5.41 -27.42
CA SER A 103 -3.23 -5.08 -28.82
C SER A 103 -3.99 -3.85 -29.33
N TYR A 104 -4.51 -3.00 -28.43
CA TYR A 104 -5.30 -1.82 -28.81
C TYR A 104 -4.42 -0.71 -29.36
N SER A 105 -5.01 0.18 -30.17
CA SER A 105 -4.40 1.46 -30.53
C SER A 105 -4.01 2.25 -29.29
N HIS A 106 -2.87 2.94 -29.32
CA HIS A 106 -2.32 3.67 -28.18
C HIS A 106 -3.31 4.67 -27.56
N VAL A 107 -4.16 5.30 -28.39
CA VAL A 107 -5.16 6.27 -27.95
C VAL A 107 -6.27 5.59 -27.14
N ASP A 108 -6.73 4.42 -27.58
CA ASP A 108 -7.78 3.67 -26.91
C ASP A 108 -7.28 3.06 -25.60
N LEU A 109 -6.04 2.57 -25.59
CA LEU A 109 -5.37 2.07 -24.39
C LEU A 109 -5.26 3.15 -23.32
N TYR A 110 -4.85 4.37 -23.71
CA TYR A 110 -4.78 5.51 -22.79
C TYR A 110 -6.16 5.84 -22.18
N ASN A 111 -7.19 5.93 -23.03
CA ASN A 111 -8.56 6.20 -22.57
C ASN A 111 -9.09 5.10 -21.65
N ALA A 112 -8.78 3.83 -21.93
CA ALA A 112 -9.16 2.70 -21.10
C ALA A 112 -8.47 2.75 -19.72
N LEU A 113 -7.16 3.00 -19.68
CA LEU A 113 -6.41 3.17 -18.43
C LEU A 113 -6.94 4.34 -17.61
N TRP A 114 -7.26 5.46 -18.26
CA TRP A 114 -7.82 6.62 -17.57
C TRP A 114 -9.18 6.30 -16.92
N ARG A 115 -10.07 5.63 -17.63
CA ARG A 115 -11.37 5.19 -17.08
C ARG A 115 -11.20 4.18 -15.95
N LEU A 116 -10.24 3.27 -16.06
CA LEU A 116 -9.91 2.31 -15.00
C LEU A 116 -9.47 3.03 -13.71
N ARG A 117 -8.63 4.06 -13.83
CA ARG A 117 -8.21 4.89 -12.69
C ARG A 117 -9.38 5.62 -12.04
N GLN A 118 -10.28 6.20 -12.84
CA GLN A 118 -11.48 6.87 -12.32
C GLN A 118 -12.39 5.90 -11.56
N LEU A 119 -12.60 4.70 -12.11
CA LEU A 119 -13.39 3.65 -11.47
C LEU A 119 -12.75 3.21 -10.14
N TRP A 120 -11.43 3.05 -10.11
CA TRP A 120 -10.73 2.69 -8.87
C TRP A 120 -10.75 3.79 -7.81
N PHE A 121 -10.64 5.05 -8.23
CA PHE A 121 -10.81 6.18 -7.34
C PHE A 121 -12.21 6.18 -6.71
N PHE A 122 -13.24 5.93 -7.51
CA PHE A 122 -14.62 5.84 -7.03
C PHE A 122 -14.81 4.70 -6.01
N ILE A 123 -14.28 3.51 -6.29
CA ILE A 123 -14.33 2.38 -5.34
C ILE A 123 -13.57 2.72 -4.06
N SER A 124 -12.40 3.35 -4.16
CA SER A 124 -11.62 3.77 -2.98
C SER A 124 -12.39 4.76 -2.11
N CYS A 125 -13.06 5.74 -2.72
CA CYS A 125 -13.94 6.66 -2.01
C CYS A 125 -15.12 5.93 -1.34
N LEU A 126 -15.72 4.94 -2.01
CA LEU A 126 -16.78 4.12 -1.41
C LEU A 126 -16.26 3.31 -0.22
N THR A 127 -15.09 2.70 -0.31
CA THR A 127 -14.47 1.95 0.78
C THR A 127 -14.20 2.84 1.99
N ILE A 128 -13.66 4.05 1.76
CA ILE A 128 -13.44 5.03 2.83
C ILE A 128 -14.78 5.46 3.44
N THR A 129 -15.78 5.77 2.62
CA THR A 129 -17.10 6.18 3.09
C THR A 129 -17.77 5.07 3.90
N TYR A 130 -17.70 3.83 3.42
CA TYR A 130 -18.20 2.65 4.12
C TYR A 130 -17.53 2.49 5.48
N HIS A 131 -16.20 2.57 5.53
CA HIS A 131 -15.48 2.49 6.80
C HIS A 131 -15.73 3.71 7.69
N ALA A 132 -15.94 4.90 7.15
CA ALA A 132 -16.25 6.10 7.93
C ALA A 132 -17.64 6.00 8.58
N VAL A 133 -18.63 5.47 7.85
CA VAL A 133 -20.00 5.25 8.36
C VAL A 133 -20.01 4.07 9.34
N ASN A 134 -19.31 2.98 9.00
CA ASN A 134 -19.22 1.79 9.83
C ASN A 134 -18.19 1.91 10.96
N TYR A 135 -17.48 3.05 11.07
CA TYR A 135 -16.75 3.46 12.27
C TYR A 135 -17.76 3.83 13.36
N ARG A 136 -18.55 2.83 13.70
CA ARG A 136 -19.62 2.86 14.66
C ARG A 136 -18.96 2.97 16.01
N ASN A 137 -18.82 4.22 16.49
CA ASN A 137 -18.69 4.58 17.90
C ASN A 137 -17.81 3.67 18.77
N TYR A 138 -16.70 3.13 18.27
CA TYR A 138 -15.70 2.45 19.11
C TYR A 138 -15.25 3.35 20.25
N HIS A 139 -15.26 4.66 20.04
CA HIS A 139 -15.03 5.63 21.10
C HIS A 139 -16.10 5.59 22.19
N LYS A 140 -17.40 5.48 21.84
CA LYS A 140 -18.46 5.36 22.86
C LYS A 140 -18.42 4.00 23.56
N GLU A 141 -18.10 2.93 22.85
CA GLU A 141 -17.95 1.60 23.45
C GLU A 141 -16.73 1.55 24.37
N ASN A 142 -15.57 2.09 23.96
CA ASN A 142 -14.39 2.23 24.82
C ASN A 142 -14.67 3.11 26.04
N GLN A 143 -15.36 4.23 25.86
CA GLN A 143 -15.73 5.10 26.98
C GLN A 143 -16.64 4.36 27.97
N LYS A 144 -17.59 3.58 27.46
CA LYS A 144 -18.46 2.72 28.29
C LYS A 144 -17.65 1.64 29.02
N LEU A 145 -16.66 1.05 28.38
CA LEU A 145 -15.74 0.08 28.98
C LEU A 145 -14.89 0.72 30.10
N ILE A 146 -14.35 1.92 29.87
CA ILE A 146 -13.60 2.67 30.88
C ILE A 146 -14.49 3.00 32.08
N GLU A 147 -15.73 3.45 31.85
CA GLU A 147 -16.70 3.69 32.92
C GLU A 147 -17.06 2.42 33.69
N GLU A 148 -17.06 1.26 33.05
CA GLU A 148 -17.32 -0.01 33.71
C GLU A 148 -16.13 -0.46 34.56
N ILE A 149 -14.90 -0.28 34.06
CA ILE A 149 -13.66 -0.55 34.82
C ILE A 149 -13.57 0.36 36.05
N ASP A 150 -13.82 1.65 35.90
CA ASP A 150 -13.81 2.61 37.01
C ASP A 150 -14.86 2.26 38.07
N ARG A 151 -16.06 1.82 37.63
CA ARG A 151 -17.09 1.31 38.54
C ARG A 151 -16.64 0.07 39.30
N LYS A 152 -16.01 -0.90 38.63
CA LYS A 152 -15.50 -2.12 39.29
C LYS A 152 -14.37 -1.80 40.26
N HIS A 153 -13.48 -0.88 39.91
CA HIS A 153 -12.38 -0.45 40.78
C HIS A 153 -12.91 0.19 42.07
N LYS A 154 -13.89 1.10 41.97
CA LYS A 154 -14.55 1.70 43.14
C LYS A 154 -15.26 0.67 44.03
N GLN A 155 -15.91 -0.32 43.44
CA GLN A 155 -16.54 -1.41 44.21
C GLN A 155 -15.50 -2.27 44.95
N LEU A 156 -14.37 -2.54 44.31
CA LEU A 156 -13.28 -3.29 44.92
C LEU A 156 -12.68 -2.52 46.11
N GLU A 157 -12.45 -1.21 45.95
CA GLU A 157 -11.92 -0.35 47.01
C GLU A 157 -12.87 -0.29 48.22
N ILE A 158 -14.18 -0.14 47.98
CA ILE A 158 -15.19 -0.16 49.06
C ILE A 158 -15.18 -1.51 49.79
N THR A 159 -15.03 -2.61 49.05
CA THR A 159 -15.00 -3.96 49.63
C THR A 159 -13.72 -4.16 50.47
N ALA A 160 -12.56 -3.73 49.96
CA ALA A 160 -11.29 -3.78 50.70
C ALA A 160 -11.35 -2.96 51.99
N ARG A 161 -11.91 -1.74 51.95
CA ARG A 161 -12.09 -0.90 53.15
C ARG A 161 -13.01 -1.56 54.18
N LYS A 162 -14.09 -2.23 53.75
CA LYS A 162 -14.96 -2.99 54.65
C LYS A 162 -14.23 -4.15 55.31
N CYS A 163 -13.44 -4.92 54.55
CA CYS A 163 -12.62 -6.00 55.12
C CYS A 163 -11.59 -5.47 56.14
N LEU A 164 -10.91 -4.37 55.83
CA LEU A 164 -9.93 -3.75 56.73
C LEU A 164 -10.59 -3.24 58.02
N HIS A 165 -11.78 -2.66 57.93
CA HIS A 165 -12.56 -2.25 59.11
C HIS A 165 -12.95 -3.43 60.00
N VAL A 166 -13.36 -4.57 59.41
CA VAL A 166 -13.65 -5.80 60.17
C VAL A 166 -12.38 -6.33 60.84
N LEU A 167 -11.25 -6.30 60.13
CA LEU A 167 -9.96 -6.73 60.68
C LEU A 167 -9.54 -5.89 61.89
N ASN A 168 -9.67 -4.57 61.79
CA ASN A 168 -9.35 -3.64 62.88
C ASN A 168 -10.30 -3.82 64.09
N GLN A 169 -11.58 -4.12 63.84
CA GLN A 169 -12.51 -4.47 64.93
C GLN A 169 -12.13 -5.77 65.63
N LEU A 170 -11.67 -6.78 64.89
CA LEU A 170 -11.17 -8.03 65.47
C LEU A 170 -9.91 -7.80 66.33
N GLU A 171 -8.98 -6.97 65.86
CA GLU A 171 -7.76 -6.60 66.59
C GLU A 171 -8.09 -5.92 67.93
N THR A 172 -9.03 -4.96 67.94
CA THR A 172 -9.47 -4.33 69.20
C THR A 172 -10.16 -5.27 70.19
N ILE A 173 -10.74 -6.38 69.71
CA ILE A 173 -11.38 -7.38 70.58
C ILE A 173 -10.33 -8.30 71.20
N ASP A 174 -9.29 -8.67 70.46
CA ASP A 174 -8.19 -9.52 70.96
C ASP A 174 -7.42 -8.82 72.10
N ASP A 175 -7.11 -7.52 71.95
CA ASP A 175 -6.49 -6.71 73.00
C ASP A 175 -7.35 -6.61 74.27
N SER A 176 -8.67 -6.65 74.15
CA SER A 176 -9.58 -6.60 75.31
C SER A 176 -9.72 -7.92 76.07
N ILE A 177 -9.22 -9.02 75.51
CA ILE A 177 -9.27 -10.37 76.10
C ILE A 177 -7.89 -10.75 76.71
N SER A 178 -6.82 -9.99 76.42
CA SER A 178 -5.45 -10.25 76.88
C SER A 178 -5.10 -9.65 78.27
N ASP A 179 -6.09 -9.23 79.06
CA ASP A 179 -5.89 -8.74 80.44
C ASP A 179 -6.02 -9.84 81.52
N ASP A 180 -5.71 -11.09 81.18
CA ASP A 180 -5.42 -12.13 82.19
C ASP A 180 -3.89 -12.40 82.21
N PRO A 181 -3.15 -11.93 83.24
CA PRO A 181 -1.70 -12.06 83.31
C PRO A 181 -1.30 -13.50 83.62
N MET A 182 -1.32 -14.37 82.61
CA MET A 182 -0.64 -15.66 82.66
C MET A 182 0.83 -15.48 82.27
N ASN A 183 1.61 -15.29 83.32
CA ASN A 183 3.05 -15.50 83.41
C ASN A 183 3.49 -16.78 82.67
N TYR A 184 4.04 -16.63 81.47
CA TYR A 184 4.90 -17.65 80.86
C TYR A 184 6.19 -17.00 80.39
N SER A 185 7.24 -17.28 81.17
CA SER A 185 8.62 -17.09 80.82
C SER A 185 9.04 -17.96 79.65
N SER A 186 9.96 -17.44 78.83
CA SER A 186 10.87 -18.19 77.94
C SER A 186 10.18 -18.80 76.72
N GLU A 187 10.70 -18.77 75.50
CA GLU A 187 12.09 -18.88 75.11
C GLU A 187 12.22 -18.51 73.63
N ASN A 188 13.37 -17.94 73.28
CA ASN A 188 13.79 -17.55 71.94
C ASN A 188 13.45 -18.59 70.86
N ASN A 189 13.03 -18.12 69.67
CA ASN A 189 13.63 -18.64 68.44
C ASN A 189 13.43 -17.65 67.29
N ASP A 190 14.58 -17.12 66.85
CA ASP A 190 14.78 -16.52 65.56
C ASP A 190 14.27 -17.43 64.44
N ILE A 191 13.52 -16.89 63.48
CA ILE A 191 13.60 -17.32 62.09
C ILE A 191 13.33 -16.13 61.19
N SER A 192 14.41 -15.75 60.50
CA SER A 192 14.44 -14.80 59.41
C SER A 192 13.76 -15.40 58.18
N THR A 193 12.88 -14.66 57.52
CA THR A 193 12.65 -14.85 56.08
C THR A 193 12.19 -13.57 55.41
N SER A 194 13.20 -12.86 54.93
CA SER A 194 13.18 -12.00 53.75
C SER A 194 12.25 -12.53 52.64
N SER A 195 11.34 -11.69 52.14
CA SER A 195 10.99 -11.72 50.72
C SER A 195 10.60 -10.33 50.23
N THR A 196 11.61 -9.68 49.65
CA THR A 196 11.51 -8.59 48.68
C THR A 196 10.63 -9.03 47.51
N LEU A 197 9.54 -8.31 47.25
CA LEU A 197 8.77 -8.42 46.01
C LEU A 197 9.01 -7.16 45.20
N THR A 198 9.75 -7.36 44.12
CA THR A 198 10.05 -6.41 43.05
C THR A 198 8.78 -6.09 42.27
N ASP A 199 8.46 -4.81 42.20
CA ASP A 199 7.66 -4.20 41.15
C ASP A 199 8.40 -4.36 39.83
N ASP A 200 7.86 -5.14 38.89
CA ASP A 200 8.30 -5.15 37.49
C ASP A 200 7.17 -4.66 36.58
N GLU A 201 7.37 -3.41 36.17
CA GLU A 201 7.21 -2.83 34.83
C GLU A 201 6.21 -3.45 33.83
N GLU A 202 5.13 -2.69 33.68
CA GLU A 202 4.49 -2.23 32.44
C GLU A 202 5.31 -2.34 31.12
N LYS A 203 4.69 -2.96 30.11
CA LYS A 203 4.90 -2.66 28.69
C LYS A 203 3.59 -2.77 27.91
#